data_AF-A0A9E5J286-F1
#
_entry.id   AF-A0A9E5J286-F1
#
_cell.length_a   1.000
_cell.length_b   1.000
_cell.length_c   1.000
_cell.angle_alpha   90.00
_cell.angle_beta   90.00
_cell.angle_gamma   90.00
#
_symmetry.space_group_name_H-M   'P 1'
#
loop_
_entity.id
_entity.type
_entity.pdbx_description
1 polymer ?
#
loop_
_entity_poly.entity_id
_entity_poly.type
_entity_poly.pdbx_seq_one_letter_code
_entity_poly.pdbx_strand_id
1 'polypeptide(L)'
;MKSPDLSQLRAEIDKTLASFTVARSAALVDIGPELVPVAKAMSDFITQGGKRFRPIFAYLGYLGSGAQAREEILRACTSLELVHVCALIHDDVMDGSDTRRNKP
;
A
#
# COMPACT_ATOMS: atom_id res chain seq x y z
N MET A 1 -25.67 -12.35 2.95
CA MET A 1 -24.64 -11.37 2.53
C MET A 1 -23.68 -12.10 1.62
N LYS A 2 -23.50 -11.68 0.35
CA LYS A 2 -22.50 -12.31 -0.53
C LYS A 2 -21.12 -11.96 0.00
N SER A 3 -20.26 -12.96 0.19
CA SER A 3 -18.86 -12.74 0.56
C SER A 3 -18.19 -11.88 -0.52
N PRO A 4 -17.42 -10.85 -0.16
CA PRO A 4 -16.72 -10.02 -1.13
C PRO A 4 -15.66 -10.85 -1.88
N ASP A 5 -15.53 -10.63 -3.18
CA ASP A 5 -14.48 -11.23 -3.99
C ASP A 5 -13.13 -10.63 -3.57
N LEU A 6 -12.25 -11.47 -3.01
CA LEU A 6 -10.93 -11.06 -2.55
C LEU A 6 -10.04 -10.58 -3.69
N SER A 7 -10.23 -11.08 -4.91
CA SER A 7 -9.48 -10.66 -6.09
C SER A 7 -9.85 -9.23 -6.47
N GLN A 8 -11.15 -8.91 -6.47
CA GLN A 8 -11.65 -7.57 -6.70
C GLN A 8 -11.18 -6.60 -5.59
N LEU A 9 -11.28 -7.01 -4.33
CA LEU A 9 -10.84 -6.19 -3.20
C LEU A 9 -9.35 -5.86 -3.28
N ARG A 10 -8.52 -6.84 -3.63
CA ARG A 10 -7.08 -6.63 -3.85
C ARG A 10 -6.82 -5.66 -4.99
N ALA A 11 -7.56 -5.77 -6.11
CA ALA A 11 -7.41 -4.86 -7.24
C ALA A 11 -7.76 -3.41 -6.87
N GLU A 12 -8.82 -3.19 -6.08
CA GLU A 12 -9.18 -1.84 -5.60
C GLU A 12 -8.13 -1.27 -4.64
N ILE A 13 -7.55 -2.10 -3.79
CA ILE A 13 -6.43 -1.71 -2.91
C ILE A 13 -5.21 -1.32 -3.75
N ASP A 14 -4.82 -2.14 -4.73
CA ASP A 14 -3.66 -1.85 -5.59
C ASP A 14 -3.88 -0.56 -6.41
N LYS A 15 -5.10 -0.35 -6.93
CA LYS A 15 -5.48 0.89 -7.62
C LYS A 15 -5.41 2.12 -6.71
N THR A 16 -5.86 1.97 -5.46
CA THR A 16 -5.82 3.04 -4.45
C THR A 16 -4.37 3.41 -4.11
N LEU A 17 -3.50 2.41 -3.92
CA LEU A 17 -2.08 2.61 -3.68
C LEU A 17 -1.38 3.28 -4.87
N ALA A 18 -1.63 2.81 -6.10
CA ALA A 18 -1.06 3.40 -7.30
C ALA A 18 -1.49 4.87 -7.49
N SER A 19 -2.76 5.19 -7.26
CA SER A 19 -3.26 6.57 -7.34
C SER A 19 -2.61 7.46 -6.28
N PHE A 20 -2.42 6.94 -5.07
CA PHE A 20 -1.73 7.64 -4.00
C PHE A 20 -0.26 7.89 -4.32
N THR A 21 0.48 6.87 -4.81
CA THR A 21 1.90 7.02 -5.13
C THR A 21 2.12 7.99 -6.27
N VAL A 22 1.30 7.98 -7.33
CA VAL A 22 1.38 8.98 -8.41
C VAL A 22 1.25 10.40 -7.87
N ALA A 23 0.23 10.65 -7.04
CA ALA A 23 0.00 11.98 -6.47
C ALA A 23 1.13 12.44 -5.53
N ARG A 24 1.73 11.53 -4.77
CA ARG A 24 2.85 11.87 -3.86
C ARG A 24 4.18 12.00 -4.61
N SER A 25 4.43 11.18 -5.63
CA SER A 25 5.61 11.28 -6.48
C SER A 25 5.66 12.62 -7.21
N ALA A 26 4.52 13.12 -7.71
CA ALA A 26 4.44 14.44 -8.32
C ALA A 26 4.86 15.55 -7.32
N ALA A 27 4.38 15.47 -6.08
CA ALA A 27 4.75 16.43 -5.04
C ALA A 27 6.24 16.38 -4.66
N LEU A 28 6.88 15.21 -4.72
CA LEU A 28 8.33 15.08 -4.49
C LEU A 28 9.14 15.71 -5.63
N VAL A 29 8.72 15.48 -6.89
CA VAL A 29 9.41 16.02 -8.06
C VAL A 29 9.27 17.55 -8.15
N ASP A 30 8.16 18.11 -7.65
CA ASP A 30 7.96 19.55 -7.55
C ASP A 30 8.93 20.22 -6.57
N ILE A 31 9.40 19.51 -5.54
CA ILE A 31 10.42 20.00 -4.61
C ILE A 31 11.79 20.08 -5.29
N GLY A 32 12.17 19.05 -6.06
CA GLY A 32 13.46 19.01 -6.75
C GLY A 32 13.66 17.76 -7.63
N PRO A 33 14.37 17.90 -8.76
CA PRO A 33 14.61 16.78 -9.70
C PRO A 33 15.44 15.65 -9.09
N GLU A 34 16.26 15.92 -8.08
CA GLU A 34 17.05 14.92 -7.34
C GLU A 34 16.19 13.91 -6.57
N LEU A 35 14.91 14.21 -6.33
CA LEU A 35 13.98 13.32 -5.66
C LEU A 35 13.29 12.33 -6.61
N VAL A 36 13.50 12.44 -7.93
CA VAL A 36 12.96 11.50 -8.93
C VAL A 36 13.30 10.04 -8.61
N PRO A 37 14.55 9.66 -8.26
CA PRO A 37 14.89 8.29 -7.91
C PRO A 37 14.16 7.81 -6.65
N VAL A 38 14.00 8.70 -5.64
CA VAL A 38 13.28 8.39 -4.39
C VAL A 38 11.81 8.15 -4.67
N ALA A 39 11.17 9.04 -5.42
CA ALA A 39 9.77 8.91 -5.82
C ALA A 39 9.52 7.61 -6.60
N LYS A 40 10.45 7.26 -7.51
CA LYS A 40 10.39 6.01 -8.26
C LYS A 40 10.53 4.79 -7.35
N ALA A 41 11.57 4.76 -6.51
CA ALA A 41 11.84 3.64 -5.60
C ALA A 41 10.66 3.40 -4.65
N MET A 42 10.11 4.46 -4.05
CA MET A 42 8.95 4.39 -3.17
C MET A 42 7.70 3.91 -3.89
N SER A 43 7.41 4.46 -5.08
CA SER A 43 6.25 4.02 -5.88
C SER A 43 6.38 2.55 -6.25
N ASP A 44 7.56 2.13 -6.74
CA ASP A 44 7.83 0.75 -7.10
C ASP A 44 7.67 -0.18 -5.89
N PHE A 45 8.21 0.17 -4.73
CA PHE A 45 8.13 -0.66 -3.52
C PHE A 45 6.69 -0.83 -3.01
N ILE A 46 5.90 0.26 -2.99
CA ILE A 46 4.50 0.22 -2.54
C ILE A 46 3.63 -0.58 -3.52
N THR A 47 3.86 -0.40 -4.83
CA THR A 47 3.02 -0.99 -5.89
C THR A 47 3.46 -2.38 -6.34
N GLN A 48 4.64 -2.88 -5.92
CA GLN A 48 5.16 -4.22 -6.25
C GLN A 48 4.39 -5.41 -5.64
N GLY A 49 3.11 -5.21 -5.36
CA GLY A 49 2.21 -6.25 -4.93
C GLY A 49 2.54 -6.78 -3.54
N GLY A 50 1.85 -7.87 -3.23
CA GLY A 50 1.82 -8.48 -1.92
C GLY A 50 0.46 -9.13 -1.71
N LYS A 51 0.30 -9.83 -0.60
CA LYS A 51 -0.97 -10.49 -0.29
C LYS A 51 -2.05 -9.50 0.16
N ARG A 52 -1.66 -8.25 0.47
CA ARG A 52 -2.53 -7.16 0.95
C ARG A 52 -3.40 -7.57 2.14
N PHE A 53 -2.90 -8.46 2.99
CA PHE A 53 -3.69 -9.02 4.08
C PHE A 53 -4.14 -7.97 5.09
N ARG A 54 -3.28 -7.02 5.46
CA ARG A 54 -3.61 -5.99 6.46
C ARG A 54 -4.85 -5.17 6.07
N PRO A 55 -4.90 -4.53 4.89
CA PRO A 55 -6.10 -3.80 4.46
C PRO A 55 -7.32 -4.71 4.27
N ILE A 56 -7.12 -5.92 3.72
CA ILE A 56 -8.22 -6.89 3.52
C ILE A 56 -8.85 -7.29 4.86
N PHE A 57 -8.05 -7.69 5.86
CA PHE A 57 -8.57 -8.08 7.17
C PHE A 57 -9.27 -6.93 7.88
N ALA A 58 -8.71 -5.72 7.82
CA ALA A 58 -9.34 -4.54 8.41
C ALA A 58 -10.71 -4.25 7.78
N TYR A 59 -10.81 -4.30 6.45
CA TYR A 59 -12.05 -4.04 5.74
C TYR A 59 -13.09 -5.16 5.95
N LEU A 60 -12.67 -6.42 5.97
CA LEU A 60 -13.54 -7.55 6.30
C LEU A 60 -14.06 -7.48 7.75
N GLY A 61 -13.21 -7.06 8.70
CA GLY A 61 -13.64 -6.82 10.08
C GLY A 61 -14.69 -5.73 10.17
N TYR A 62 -14.52 -4.65 9.41
CA TYR A 62 -15.54 -3.60 9.29
C TYR A 62 -16.86 -4.14 8.73
N LEU A 63 -16.85 -4.90 7.63
CA LEU A 63 -18.06 -5.51 7.08
C LEU A 63 -18.69 -6.55 8.03
N GLY A 64 -17.85 -7.29 8.77
CA GLY A 64 -18.28 -8.28 9.77
C GLY A 64 -19.05 -7.68 10.95
N SER A 65 -18.92 -6.37 11.19
CA SER A 65 -19.73 -5.65 12.19
C SER A 65 -21.19 -5.43 11.76
N GLY A 66 -21.55 -5.76 10.51
CA GLY A 66 -22.84 -5.44 9.91
C GLY A 66 -22.89 -4.06 9.25
N ALA A 67 -21.77 -3.31 9.25
CA ALA A 67 -21.66 -2.03 8.57
C ALA A 67 -21.73 -2.20 7.03
N GLN A 68 -22.25 -1.16 6.36
CA GLN A 68 -22.35 -1.14 4.90
C GLN A 68 -20.98 -0.89 4.25
N ALA A 69 -20.75 -1.50 3.09
CA ALA A 69 -19.54 -1.28 2.29
C ALA A 69 -19.39 0.20 1.91
N ARG A 70 -18.20 0.76 2.14
CA ARG A 70 -17.88 2.18 1.91
C ARG A 70 -16.47 2.31 1.36
N GLU A 71 -16.33 3.03 0.25
CA GLU A 71 -15.05 3.23 -0.42
C GLU A 71 -14.06 4.00 0.46
N GLU A 72 -14.55 4.98 1.23
CA GLU A 72 -13.70 5.77 2.11
C GLU A 72 -13.08 4.92 3.24
N ILE A 73 -13.83 3.91 3.70
CA ILE A 73 -13.34 2.95 4.68
C ILE A 73 -12.32 2.01 4.06
N LEU A 74 -12.55 1.52 2.84
CA LEU A 74 -11.56 0.73 2.11
C LEU A 74 -10.25 1.52 1.90
N ARG A 75 -10.36 2.80 1.55
CA ARG A 75 -9.21 3.70 1.41
C ARG A 75 -8.49 3.89 2.73
N ALA A 76 -9.21 4.06 3.85
CA ALA A 76 -8.62 4.13 5.18
C ALA A 76 -7.90 2.82 5.55
N CYS A 77 -8.51 1.66 5.32
CA CYS A 77 -7.86 0.37 5.52
C CYS A 77 -6.61 0.22 4.64
N THR A 78 -6.64 0.71 3.41
CA THR A 78 -5.50 0.69 2.48
C THR A 78 -4.27 1.42 3.03
N SER A 79 -4.44 2.45 3.87
CA SER A 79 -3.29 3.16 4.47
C SER A 79 -2.47 2.28 5.41
N LEU A 80 -3.02 1.17 5.92
CA LEU A 80 -2.27 0.19 6.72
C LEU A 80 -1.11 -0.43 5.94
N GLU A 81 -1.21 -0.49 4.61
CA GLU A 81 -0.11 -0.98 3.78
C GLU A 81 1.08 0.02 3.78
N LEU A 82 0.83 1.32 3.92
CA LEU A 82 1.89 2.32 4.04
C LEU A 82 2.66 2.17 5.36
N VAL A 83 1.95 1.90 6.46
CA VAL A 83 2.56 1.61 7.77
C VAL A 83 3.41 0.33 7.68
N HIS A 84 2.89 -0.70 7.00
CA HIS A 84 3.65 -1.92 6.77
C HIS A 84 4.91 -1.68 5.96
N VAL A 85 4.82 -0.93 4.86
CA VAL A 85 5.97 -0.57 4.02
C VAL A 85 7.02 0.22 4.82
N CYS A 86 6.60 1.18 5.64
CA CYS A 86 7.50 1.92 6.51
C CYS A 86 8.29 0.99 7.45
N ALA A 87 7.59 0.07 8.13
CA ALA A 87 8.22 -0.92 8.99
C ALA A 87 9.21 -1.78 8.20
N LEU A 88 8.84 -2.28 7.01
CA LEU A 88 9.73 -3.09 6.18
C LEU A 88 11.03 -2.35 5.82
N ILE A 89 10.91 -1.13 5.30
CA ILE A 89 12.08 -0.34 4.89
C ILE A 89 13.00 -0.07 6.08
N HIS A 90 12.43 0.28 7.23
CA HIS A 90 13.23 0.54 8.43
C HIS A 90 13.88 -0.74 8.96
N ASP A 91 13.16 -1.86 8.96
CA ASP A 91 13.70 -3.16 9.36
C ASP A 91 14.89 -3.56 8.48
N ASP A 92 14.80 -3.37 7.15
CA ASP A 92 15.87 -3.74 6.22
C ASP A 92 17.16 -2.97 6.49
N VAL A 93 17.05 -1.69 6.83
CA VAL A 93 18.19 -0.84 7.22
C VAL A 93 18.75 -1.26 8.58
N MET A 94 17.89 -1.54 9.57
CA MET A 94 18.31 -1.96 10.90
C MET A 94 19.02 -3.32 10.89
N ASP A 95 18.54 -4.24 10.05
CA ASP A 95 19.04 -5.62 9.99
C ASP A 95 20.25 -5.79 9.06
N GLY A 96 20.64 -4.76 8.30
CA GLY A 96 21.70 -4.87 7.29
C GLY A 96 21.37 -5.88 6.20
N SER A 97 20.08 -6.02 5.88
CA SER A 97 19.61 -7.01 4.91
C SER A 97 19.90 -6.53 3.49
N ASP A 98 20.88 -7.14 2.83
CA ASP A 98 21.26 -6.80 1.44
C ASP A 98 20.17 -7.14 0.39
N THR A 99 19.11 -7.88 0.77
CA THR A 99 18.02 -8.25 -0.16
C THR A 99 16.66 -8.40 0.52
N ARG A 100 15.59 -8.03 -0.20
CA ARG A 100 14.20 -8.38 0.14
C ARG A 100 13.34 -8.66 -1.08
N ARG A 101 12.52 -9.72 -1.01
CA ARG A 101 11.63 -10.17 -2.11
C ARG A 101 12.37 -10.33 -3.46
N ASN A 102 13.57 -10.89 -3.43
CA ASN A 102 14.45 -11.07 -4.60
C ASN A 102 14.92 -9.76 -5.26
N LYS A 103 14.96 -8.65 -4.53
CA LYS A 103 15.54 -7.39 -4.96
C LYS A 103 16.56 -6.91 -3.92
N PRO A 104 17.59 -6.17 -4.34
CA PRO A 104 18.42 -5.43 -3.39
C PRO A 104 17.55 -4.49 -2.55
#